data_AF-A0A7W6ZW29-F1
#
_entry.id   AF-A0A7W6ZW29-F1
#
_cell.length_a   1.000
_cell.length_b   1.000
_cell.length_c   1.000
_cell.angle_alpha   90.00
_cell.angle_beta   90.00
_cell.angle_gamma   90.00
#
_symmetry.space_group_name_H-M   'P 1'
#
loop_
_entity.id
_entity.type
_entity.pdbx_description
1 polymer ?
#
loop_
_entity_poly.entity_id
_entity_poly.type
_entity_poly.pdbx_seq_one_letter_code
_entity_poly.pdbx_strand_id
1 'polypeptide(L)'
;MFIAHIPAGYILSKLVIQRDAIYKRSLLGVALVCSVLPDVDLAYFYLVDLRRHAHHDYVTHTPIFWLVMAGLLTVGLVACRKTARLIFVGIGLLSILLHLALDTVAADIRWLYPFSDRGVNLVQVPAVYQPWYLNFVFHWTSWIELAICLLAIVLFTRDRFQKRLQWKHSAQPVE
;
A
#
# COMPACT_ATOMS: atom_id res chain seq x y z
N MET A 1 4.49 -8.11 4.81
CA MET A 1 5.51 -7.89 3.75
C MET A 1 6.43 -6.76 4.21
N PHE A 2 7.60 -6.55 3.61
CA PHE A 2 8.49 -5.44 4.05
C PHE A 2 8.63 -4.34 3.02
N ILE A 3 8.96 -4.70 1.78
CA ILE A 3 9.25 -3.75 0.70
C ILE A 3 8.20 -3.77 -0.41
N ALA A 4 7.26 -4.73 -0.38
CA ALA A 4 6.26 -4.89 -1.45
C ALA A 4 5.21 -3.79 -1.46
N HIS A 5 4.95 -3.09 -0.34
CA HIS A 5 3.76 -2.25 -0.23
C HIS A 5 3.82 -1.01 -1.13
N ILE A 6 4.97 -0.32 -1.22
CA ILE A 6 5.15 0.79 -2.18
C ILE A 6 5.01 0.31 -3.64
N PRO A 7 5.72 -0.75 -4.09
CA PRO A 7 5.49 -1.39 -5.38
C PRO A 7 4.03 -1.75 -5.65
N ALA A 8 3.32 -2.32 -4.67
CA ALA A 8 1.92 -2.68 -4.79
C ALA A 8 1.03 -1.45 -4.94
N GLY A 9 1.25 -0.40 -4.15
CA GLY A 9 0.57 0.89 -4.28
C GLY A 9 0.83 1.53 -5.64
N TYR A 10 2.05 1.42 -6.17
CA TYR A 10 2.38 1.85 -7.53
C TYR A 10 1.60 1.04 -8.58
N ILE A 11 1.58 -0.29 -8.49
CA ILE A 11 0.83 -1.16 -9.42
C ILE A 11 -0.66 -0.82 -9.37
N LEU A 12 -1.24 -0.70 -8.17
CA LEU A 12 -2.63 -0.31 -7.98
C LEU A 12 -2.95 1.02 -8.65
N SER A 13 -2.10 2.02 -8.45
CA SER A 13 -2.25 3.34 -9.07
C SER A 13 -2.29 3.26 -10.60
N LYS A 14 -1.54 2.33 -11.20
CA LYS A 14 -1.49 2.13 -12.65
C LYS A 14 -2.73 1.44 -13.20
N LEU A 15 -3.42 0.64 -12.37
CA LEU A 15 -4.65 -0.05 -12.74
C LEU A 15 -5.88 0.85 -12.58
N VAL A 16 -5.90 1.69 -11.55
CA VAL A 16 -7.10 2.46 -11.16
C VAL A 16 -7.08 3.88 -11.71
N ILE A 17 -5.92 4.53 -11.77
CA ILE A 17 -5.82 5.94 -12.20
C ILE A 17 -5.73 6.01 -13.73
N GLN A 18 -6.73 6.64 -14.34
CA GLN A 18 -6.77 6.89 -15.78
C GLN A 18 -5.58 7.74 -16.26
N ARG A 19 -5.17 7.56 -17.53
CA ARG A 19 -3.95 8.17 -18.06
C ARG A 19 -4.02 9.70 -18.14
N ASP A 20 -5.20 10.23 -18.37
CA ASP A 20 -5.60 11.62 -18.57
C ASP A 20 -6.26 12.24 -17.33
N ALA A 21 -6.28 11.53 -16.20
CA ALA A 21 -6.84 12.03 -14.95
C ALA A 21 -6.18 13.37 -14.54
N ILE A 22 -7.00 14.39 -14.29
CA ILE A 22 -6.59 15.76 -13.92
C ILE A 22 -5.59 15.74 -12.74
N TYR A 23 -5.85 14.88 -11.75
CA TYR A 23 -5.05 14.79 -10.52
C TYR A 23 -4.04 13.63 -10.51
N LYS A 24 -3.67 13.09 -11.67
CA LYS A 24 -2.87 11.85 -11.77
C LYS A 24 -1.64 11.80 -10.86
N ARG A 25 -0.82 12.86 -10.83
CA ARG A 25 0.40 12.91 -10.01
C ARG A 25 0.08 12.90 -8.51
N SER A 26 -0.93 13.68 -8.11
CA SER A 26 -1.37 13.75 -6.71
C SER A 26 -2.03 12.45 -6.27
N LEU A 27 -2.85 11.83 -7.12
CA LEU A 27 -3.47 10.52 -6.84
C LEU A 27 -2.42 9.41 -6.72
N LEU A 28 -1.40 9.42 -7.58
CA LEU A 28 -0.25 8.54 -7.44
C LEU A 28 0.46 8.78 -6.10
N GLY A 29 0.75 10.04 -5.76
CA GLY A 29 1.37 10.39 -4.49
C GLY A 29 0.59 9.88 -3.28
N VAL A 30 -0.74 10.07 -3.28
CA VAL A 30 -1.62 9.54 -2.24
C VAL A 30 -1.59 8.02 -2.21
N ALA A 31 -1.66 7.34 -3.35
CA ALA A 31 -1.57 5.89 -3.39
C ALA A 31 -0.28 5.36 -2.76
N LEU A 32 0.87 5.98 -3.09
CA LEU A 32 2.17 5.58 -2.53
C LEU A 32 2.27 5.86 -1.03
N VAL A 33 1.86 7.04 -0.57
CA VAL A 33 1.89 7.38 0.86
C VAL A 33 0.97 6.46 1.64
N CYS A 34 -0.27 6.28 1.19
CA CYS A 34 -1.25 5.41 1.84
C CYS A 34 -0.85 3.93 1.81
N SER A 35 -0.07 3.50 0.80
CA SER A 35 0.41 2.11 0.74
C SER A 35 1.41 1.73 1.83
N VAL A 36 1.99 2.68 2.55
CA VAL A 36 2.90 2.43 3.70
C VAL A 36 2.42 3.08 4.99
N LEU A 37 1.26 3.74 4.95
CA LEU A 37 0.77 4.49 6.09
C LEU A 37 0.48 3.61 7.32
N PRO A 38 -0.01 2.36 7.19
CA PRO A 38 -0.14 1.46 8.35
C PRO A 38 1.19 1.23 9.08
N ASP A 39 2.27 1.01 8.34
CA ASP A 39 3.63 0.76 8.87
C ASP A 39 4.31 1.98 9.51
N VAL A 40 3.71 3.17 9.48
CA VAL A 40 4.25 4.33 10.21
C VAL A 40 4.29 4.06 11.72
N ASP A 41 3.45 3.13 12.19
CA ASP A 41 3.48 2.62 13.56
C ASP A 41 4.79 1.89 13.92
N LEU A 42 5.63 1.51 12.96
CA LEU A 42 6.96 0.94 13.22
C LEU A 42 7.85 1.93 13.99
N ALA A 43 7.69 3.23 13.79
CA ALA A 43 8.38 4.23 14.60
C ALA A 43 7.99 4.12 16.08
N TYR A 44 6.70 3.92 16.36
CA TYR A 44 6.21 3.69 17.72
C TYR A 44 6.67 2.33 18.26
N PHE A 45 6.59 1.27 17.46
CA PHE A 45 7.05 -0.08 17.77
C PHE A 45 8.50 -0.12 18.25
N TYR A 46 9.41 0.54 17.53
CA TYR A 46 10.84 0.55 17.85
C TYR A 46 11.23 1.56 18.93
N LEU A 47 10.63 2.77 18.93
CA LEU A 47 11.09 3.87 19.79
C LEU A 47 10.34 3.95 21.12
N VAL A 48 9.09 3.50 21.19
CA VAL A 48 8.22 3.69 22.37
C VAL A 48 7.77 2.36 22.96
N ASP A 49 7.18 1.47 22.17
CA ASP A 49 6.69 0.17 22.65
C ASP A 49 7.83 -0.81 22.94
N LEU A 50 9.05 -0.53 22.43
CA LEU A 50 10.24 -1.36 22.58
C LEU A 50 10.00 -2.82 22.13
N ARG A 51 9.13 -3.00 21.12
CA ARG A 51 8.77 -4.29 20.52
C ARG A 51 8.10 -5.27 21.48
N ARG A 52 7.30 -4.77 22.43
CA ARG A 52 6.53 -5.60 23.36
C ARG A 52 5.35 -6.30 22.68
N HIS A 53 4.72 -5.63 21.73
CA HIS A 53 3.62 -6.15 20.92
C HIS A 53 4.06 -6.24 19.46
N ALA A 54 3.52 -7.19 18.68
CA ALA A 54 3.79 -7.18 17.24
C ALA A 54 3.15 -5.92 16.63
N HIS A 55 3.78 -5.26 15.66
CA HIS A 55 3.21 -4.03 15.08
C HIS A 55 1.85 -4.28 14.38
N HIS A 56 1.60 -5.50 13.89
CA HIS A 56 0.29 -5.91 13.38
C HIS A 56 -0.81 -5.99 14.45
N ASP A 57 -0.45 -5.95 15.74
CA ASP A 57 -1.39 -5.84 16.86
C ASP A 57 -1.84 -4.40 17.11
N TYR A 58 -1.33 -3.41 16.38
CA TYR A 58 -1.75 -2.03 16.50
C TYR A 58 -3.04 -1.74 15.70
N VAL A 59 -3.73 -0.67 16.09
CA VAL A 59 -5.02 -0.27 15.48
C VAL A 59 -4.87 0.14 14.00
N THR A 60 -3.68 0.59 13.62
CA THR A 60 -3.22 0.86 12.25
C THR A 60 -3.29 -0.37 11.35
N HIS A 61 -3.26 -1.58 11.91
CA HIS A 61 -3.40 -2.84 11.18
C HIS A 61 -4.82 -3.45 11.30
N THR A 62 -5.82 -2.61 11.59
CA THR A 62 -7.23 -3.00 11.58
C THR A 62 -7.99 -2.30 10.44
N PRO A 63 -8.79 -3.02 9.62
CA PRO A 63 -9.53 -2.39 8.53
C PRO A 63 -10.54 -1.35 9.02
N ILE A 64 -11.17 -1.60 10.17
CA ILE A 64 -12.19 -0.71 10.73
C ILE A 64 -11.64 0.68 11.05
N PHE A 65 -10.39 0.77 11.55
CA PHE A 65 -9.74 2.06 11.81
C PHE A 65 -9.69 2.92 10.55
N TRP A 66 -9.27 2.32 9.43
CA TRP A 66 -9.16 3.04 8.16
C TRP A 66 -10.52 3.34 7.51
N LEU A 67 -11.50 2.45 7.67
CA LEU A 67 -12.87 2.71 7.23
C LEU A 67 -13.49 3.89 7.97
N VAL A 68 -13.28 3.98 9.29
CA VAL A 68 -13.73 5.12 10.10
C VAL A 68 -13.03 6.41 9.66
N MET A 69 -11.71 6.39 9.51
CA MET A 69 -10.96 7.57 9.05
C MET A 69 -11.38 8.03 7.65
N ALA A 70 -11.56 7.10 6.71
CA ALA A 70 -12.06 7.40 5.38
C ALA A 70 -13.50 7.94 5.40
N GLY A 71 -14.36 7.39 6.28
CA GLY A 71 -15.73 7.86 6.50
C GLY A 71 -15.76 9.30 7.03
N LEU A 72 -14.96 9.61 8.04
CA LEU A 72 -14.83 10.97 8.59
C LEU A 72 -14.35 11.97 7.53
N LEU A 73 -13.32 11.61 6.75
CA LEU A 73 -12.83 12.44 5.64
C LEU A 73 -13.90 12.64 4.56
N THR A 74 -14.66 11.60 4.24
CA THR A 74 -15.76 11.65 3.26
C THR A 74 -16.85 12.60 3.73
N VAL A 75 -17.32 12.47 4.97
CA VAL A 75 -18.33 13.35 5.56
C VAL A 75 -17.86 14.80 5.55
N GLY A 76 -16.62 15.06 5.98
CA GLY A 76 -16.04 16.41 5.96
C GLY A 76 -15.96 17.02 4.56
N LEU A 77 -15.52 16.25 3.56
CA LEU A 77 -15.45 16.72 2.17
C LEU A 77 -16.83 16.99 1.57
N VAL A 78 -17.83 16.16 1.86
CA VAL A 78 -19.21 16.37 1.42
C VAL A 78 -19.81 17.61 2.09
N ALA A 79 -19.64 17.77 3.40
CA ALA A 79 -20.10 18.94 4.14
C ALA A 79 -19.49 20.25 3.60
N CYS A 80 -18.21 20.22 3.21
CA CYS A 80 -17.53 21.35 2.57
C CYS A 80 -17.82 21.49 1.06
N ARG A 81 -18.72 20.68 0.48
CA ARG A 81 -19.05 20.65 -0.96
C ARG A 81 -17.85 20.39 -1.88
N LYS A 82 -16.82 19.68 -1.39
CA LYS A 82 -15.59 19.31 -2.12
C LYS A 82 -15.63 17.86 -2.62
N THR A 83 -16.77 17.43 -3.16
CA THR A 83 -17.02 16.04 -3.58
C THR A 83 -16.03 15.53 -4.63
N ALA A 84 -15.52 16.42 -5.50
CA ALA A 84 -14.47 16.07 -6.46
C ALA A 84 -13.17 15.53 -5.81
N ARG A 85 -12.94 15.79 -4.51
CA ARG A 85 -11.78 15.29 -3.77
C ARG A 85 -11.98 13.89 -3.17
N LEU A 86 -13.19 13.33 -3.23
CA LEU A 86 -13.47 11.98 -2.71
C LEU A 86 -12.66 10.89 -3.41
N ILE A 87 -12.22 11.12 -4.65
CA ILE A 87 -11.31 10.23 -5.36
C ILE A 87 -9.98 10.02 -4.62
N PHE A 88 -9.49 11.02 -3.86
CA PHE A 88 -8.29 10.88 -3.03
C PHE A 88 -8.53 9.98 -1.82
N VAL A 89 -9.72 10.06 -1.20
CA VAL A 89 -10.11 9.17 -0.11
C VAL A 89 -10.22 7.74 -0.62
N GLY A 90 -10.87 7.55 -1.79
CA GLY A 90 -11.03 6.25 -2.41
C GLY A 90 -9.70 5.57 -2.74
N ILE A 91 -8.77 6.27 -3.42
CA ILE A 91 -7.45 5.69 -3.75
C ILE A 91 -6.62 5.43 -2.49
N GLY A 92 -6.69 6.32 -1.49
CA GLY A 92 -5.99 6.15 -0.22
C GLY A 92 -6.48 4.92 0.53
N LEU A 93 -7.79 4.78 0.70
CA LEU A 93 -8.41 3.62 1.35
C LEU A 93 -8.08 2.33 0.60
N LEU A 94 -8.19 2.32 -0.73
CA LEU A 94 -7.88 1.12 -1.52
C LEU A 94 -6.40 0.71 -1.39
N SER A 95 -5.49 1.68 -1.31
CA SER A 95 -4.05 1.41 -1.12
C SER A 95 -3.76 0.82 0.27
N ILE A 96 -4.46 1.31 1.30
CA ILE A 96 -4.36 0.78 2.66
C ILE A 96 -4.96 -0.63 2.75
N LEU A 97 -6.14 -0.86 2.15
CA LEU A 97 -6.74 -2.19 2.16
C LEU A 97 -5.89 -3.20 1.39
N LEU A 98 -5.22 -2.77 0.30
CA LEU A 98 -4.25 -3.59 -0.40
C LEU A 98 -3.04 -3.91 0.49
N HIS A 99 -2.55 -2.94 1.27
CA HIS A 99 -1.48 -3.17 2.25
C HIS A 99 -1.88 -4.27 3.25
N LEU A 100 -3.04 -4.13 3.92
CA LEU A 100 -3.53 -5.12 4.87
C LEU A 100 -3.75 -6.51 4.23
N ALA A 101 -4.23 -6.54 2.99
CA ALA A 101 -4.42 -7.79 2.24
C ALA A 101 -3.08 -8.49 1.95
N LEU A 102 -2.03 -7.72 1.64
CA LEU A 102 -0.70 -8.26 1.43
C LEU A 102 -0.08 -8.78 2.72
N ASP A 103 -0.29 -8.11 3.85
CA ASP A 103 0.20 -8.62 5.13
C ASP A 103 -0.50 -9.90 5.56
N THR A 104 -1.79 -10.03 5.24
CA THR A 104 -2.56 -11.27 5.50
C THR A 104 -1.89 -12.52 4.88
N VAL A 105 -1.00 -12.39 3.91
CA VAL A 105 -0.24 -13.52 3.36
C VAL A 105 0.64 -14.21 4.40
N ALA A 106 1.33 -13.43 5.25
CA ALA A 106 2.38 -13.94 6.13
C ALA A 106 2.34 -13.36 7.56
N ALA A 107 1.33 -12.54 7.85
CA ALA A 107 1.14 -11.85 9.11
C ALA A 107 -0.32 -11.84 9.53
N ASP A 108 -0.54 -11.75 10.83
CA ASP A 108 -1.87 -11.78 11.44
C ASP A 108 -2.54 -10.41 11.33
N ILE A 109 -3.57 -10.32 10.48
CA ILE A 109 -4.38 -9.11 10.34
C ILE A 109 -5.79 -9.34 10.91
N ARG A 110 -6.21 -8.47 11.82
CA ARG A 110 -7.52 -8.58 12.50
C ARG A 110 -8.63 -7.95 11.66
N TRP A 111 -9.05 -8.66 10.62
CA TRP A 111 -10.09 -8.17 9.69
C TRP A 111 -11.45 -7.94 10.36
N LEU A 112 -11.77 -8.70 11.41
CA LEU A 112 -13.06 -8.68 12.10
C LEU A 112 -13.07 -7.83 13.38
N TYR A 113 -12.00 -7.08 13.66
CA TYR A 113 -11.96 -6.16 14.80
C TYR A 113 -13.06 -5.08 14.66
N PRO A 114 -13.79 -4.70 15.72
CA PRO A 114 -13.65 -5.10 17.13
C PRO A 114 -14.53 -6.30 17.54
N PHE A 115 -15.20 -6.97 16.60
CA PHE A 115 -16.07 -8.10 16.91
C PHE A 115 -15.29 -9.37 17.25
N SER A 116 -14.03 -9.46 16.81
CA SER A 116 -13.12 -10.55 17.14
C SER A 116 -11.67 -10.06 17.12
N ASP A 117 -10.88 -10.52 18.10
CA ASP A 117 -9.43 -10.30 18.14
C ASP A 117 -8.64 -11.33 17.32
N ARG A 118 -9.33 -12.22 16.59
CA ARG A 118 -8.67 -13.26 15.78
C ARG A 118 -7.90 -12.63 14.61
N GLY A 119 -6.60 -12.83 14.61
CA GLY A 119 -5.74 -12.61 13.46
C GLY A 119 -6.04 -13.60 12.34
N VAL A 120 -6.07 -13.10 11.10
CA VAL A 120 -6.15 -13.93 9.90
C VAL A 120 -4.82 -13.84 9.19
N ASN A 121 -4.21 -14.99 8.93
CA ASN A 121 -3.08 -15.15 8.05
C ASN A 121 -3.31 -16.34 7.09
N LEU A 122 -2.70 -16.30 5.91
CA LEU A 122 -2.78 -17.39 4.94
C LEU A 122 -1.69 -18.44 5.18
N VAL A 123 -0.52 -17.97 5.59
CA VAL A 123 0.65 -18.81 5.80
C VAL A 123 1.38 -18.37 7.07
N GLN A 124 1.62 -19.32 7.96
CA GLN A 124 2.44 -19.09 9.15
C GLN A 124 3.91 -19.11 8.77
N VAL A 125 4.65 -18.06 9.12
CA VAL A 125 6.12 -18.04 9.01
C VAL A 125 6.73 -18.58 10.32
N PRO A 126 7.48 -19.69 10.30
CA PRO A 126 8.11 -20.25 11.50
C PRO A 126 9.18 -19.32 12.08
N ALA A 127 9.24 -19.18 13.40
CA ALA A 127 10.23 -18.34 14.09
C ALA A 127 11.49 -19.13 14.47
N VAL A 128 12.31 -19.50 13.48
CA VAL A 128 13.52 -20.34 13.64
C VAL A 128 14.80 -19.49 13.83
N TYR A 129 14.92 -18.39 13.10
CA TYR A 129 16.10 -17.53 13.05
C TYR A 129 15.93 -16.26 13.90
N GLN A 130 17.05 -15.71 14.35
CA GLN A 130 17.14 -14.40 14.98
C GLN A 130 18.16 -13.54 14.24
N PRO A 131 17.85 -12.25 13.96
CA PRO A 131 16.59 -11.54 14.23
C PRO A 131 15.40 -12.05 13.39
N TRP A 132 14.16 -11.86 13.89
CA TRP A 132 12.95 -12.48 13.32
C TRP A 132 12.76 -12.26 11.81
N TYR A 133 13.14 -11.09 11.27
CA TYR A 133 12.95 -10.78 9.85
C TYR A 133 13.67 -11.79 8.92
N LEU A 134 14.72 -12.47 9.38
CA LEU A 134 15.40 -13.52 8.62
C LEU A 134 14.48 -14.70 8.30
N ASN A 135 13.52 -15.00 9.19
CA ASN A 135 12.53 -16.04 8.95
C ASN A 135 11.71 -15.71 7.71
N PHE A 136 11.22 -14.47 7.61
CA PHE A 136 10.47 -14.04 6.45
C PHE A 136 11.33 -14.02 5.18
N VAL A 137 12.56 -13.50 5.26
CA VAL A 137 13.48 -13.43 4.12
C VAL A 137 13.77 -14.81 3.52
N PHE A 138 13.96 -15.83 4.36
CA PHE A 138 14.22 -17.19 3.88
C PHE A 138 12.95 -18.01 3.63
N HIS A 139 11.77 -17.50 4.02
CA HIS A 139 10.51 -18.14 3.75
C HIS A 139 10.06 -17.89 2.31
N TRP A 140 9.39 -18.86 1.69
CA TRP A 140 9.00 -18.79 0.28
C TRP A 140 8.03 -17.64 -0.03
N THR A 141 7.32 -17.12 0.96
CA THR A 141 6.43 -15.94 0.80
C THR A 141 7.20 -14.69 0.38
N SER A 142 8.51 -14.61 0.66
CA SER A 142 9.38 -13.54 0.16
C SER A 142 9.43 -13.49 -1.37
N TRP A 143 9.20 -14.60 -2.07
CA TRP A 143 9.14 -14.61 -3.55
C TRP A 143 7.94 -13.82 -4.08
N ILE A 144 6.82 -13.78 -3.33
CA ILE A 144 5.65 -12.96 -3.70
C ILE A 144 6.03 -11.49 -3.64
N GLU A 145 6.75 -11.08 -2.59
CA GLU A 145 7.25 -9.72 -2.42
C GLU A 145 8.19 -9.31 -3.55
N LEU A 146 9.13 -10.18 -3.90
CA LEU A 146 10.03 -9.97 -5.04
C LEU A 146 9.27 -9.90 -6.38
N ALA A 147 8.23 -10.73 -6.57
CA ALA A 147 7.42 -10.71 -7.78
C ALA A 147 6.64 -9.39 -7.94
N ILE A 148 6.06 -8.86 -6.85
CA ILE A 148 5.39 -7.55 -6.85
C ILE A 148 6.41 -6.44 -7.16
N CYS A 149 7.59 -6.47 -6.54
CA CYS A 149 8.66 -5.51 -6.81
C CYS A 149 9.09 -5.54 -8.29
N LEU A 150 9.32 -6.75 -8.83
CA LEU A 150 9.71 -6.94 -10.23
C LEU A 150 8.64 -6.41 -11.18
N LEU A 151 7.36 -6.73 -10.93
CA LEU A 151 6.26 -6.23 -11.74
C LEU A 151 6.19 -4.69 -11.73
N ALA A 152 6.36 -4.06 -10.57
CA ALA A 152 6.40 -2.61 -10.47
C ALA A 152 7.56 -2.01 -11.28
N ILE A 153 8.74 -2.61 -11.22
CA ILE A 153 9.92 -2.19 -12.02
C ILE A 153 9.64 -2.34 -13.51
N VAL A 154 9.07 -3.47 -13.96
CA VAL A 154 8.73 -3.71 -15.37
C VAL A 154 7.72 -2.66 -15.86
N LEU A 155 6.67 -2.38 -15.08
CA LEU A 155 5.69 -1.35 -15.43
C LEU A 155 6.30 0.05 -15.48
N PHE A 156 7.19 0.38 -14.54
CA PHE A 156 7.89 1.66 -14.49
C PHE A 156 8.84 1.85 -15.70
N THR A 157 9.63 0.84 -16.03
CA THR A 157 10.57 0.90 -17.15
C THR A 157 9.84 0.98 -18.50
N ARG A 158 8.78 0.19 -18.69
CA ARG A 158 7.91 0.25 -19.88
C ARG A 158 7.32 1.65 -20.09
N ASP A 159 6.78 2.25 -19.03
CA ASP A 159 6.21 3.61 -19.07
C ASP A 159 7.26 4.66 -19.47
N ARG A 160 8.46 4.58 -18.90
CA ARG A 160 9.57 5.48 -19.22
C ARG A 160 10.00 5.33 -20.68
N PHE A 161 10.07 4.10 -21.16
CA PHE A 161 10.43 3.80 -22.55
C PHE A 161 9.38 4.34 -23.53
N GLN A 162 8.09 4.12 -23.28
CA GLN A 162 7.00 4.65 -24.11
C GLN A 162 6.99 6.17 -24.18
N LYS A 163 7.19 6.86 -23.05
CA LYS A 163 7.29 8.33 -23.02
C LYS A 163 8.49 8.85 -23.82
N ARG A 164 9.64 8.15 -23.75
CA ARG A 164 10.82 8.50 -24.54
C ARG A 164 10.58 8.34 -26.04
N LEU A 165 9.87 7.29 -26.46
CA LEU A 165 9.50 7.10 -27.87
C LEU A 165 8.54 8.18 -28.35
N GLN A 166 7.50 8.50 -27.57
CA GLN A 166 6.55 9.57 -27.90
C GLN A 166 7.25 10.93 -28.06
N TRP A 167 8.15 11.27 -27.13
CA TRP A 167 8.96 12.48 -27.21
C TRP A 167 9.75 12.57 -28.52
N LYS A 168 10.40 11.48 -28.94
CA LYS A 168 11.15 11.44 -30.20
C LYS A 168 10.26 11.68 -31.43
N HIS A 169 9.04 11.14 -31.44
CA HIS A 169 8.10 11.32 -32.56
C HIS A 169 7.52 12.74 -32.59
N SER A 170 7.23 13.36 -31.43
CA SER A 170 6.75 14.75 -31.37
C SER A 170 7.81 15.81 -31.63
N ALA A 171 9.10 15.44 -31.56
CA ALA A 171 10.22 16.35 -31.73
C ALA A 171 10.80 16.36 -33.16
N GLN A 172 10.25 15.57 -34.10
CA GLN A 172 10.64 15.67 -35.50
C GLN A 172 9.96 16.89 -36.14
N PRO A 173 10.70 17.80 -36.80
CA PRO A 173 10.11 18.92 -37.51
C PRO A 173 9.26 18.39 -38.67
N VAL A 174 8.07 18.99 -38.86
CA VAL A 174 7.26 18.78 -40.05
C VAL A 174 7.98 19.50 -41.19
N GLU A 175 8.62 18.74 -42.07
CA GLU A 175 9.17 19.23 -43.35
C GLU A 175 8.05 19.59 -44.32
#